data_AF-A0A7X3XBD5-F1
#
_entry.id   AF-A0A7X3XBD5-F1
#
_cell.length_a   1.000
_cell.length_b   1.000
_cell.length_c   1.000
_cell.angle_alpha   90.00
_cell.angle_beta   90.00
_cell.angle_gamma   90.00
#
_symmetry.space_group_name_H-M   'P 1'
#
loop_
_entity.id
_entity.type
_entity.pdbx_description
1 polymer ?
#
loop_
_entity_poly.entity_id
_entity_poly.type
_entity_poly.pdbx_seq_one_letter_code
_entity_poly.pdbx_strand_id
1 'polypeptide(L)'
;MYKGLSIGAVIPACDEEDNIAPVVTALLDLRTDAGQRVVDDVVVCDNGSTDATAQRARAAGARVIVEEIPGYGRACLTALAALHPVDVVLFVDGDQSFEVSQSLDLLAAIADGADLAIGSRALGQMEPGALSMPQIVGNRVASLLIRLLWGRVITDLGPFRAVRADTLRQLDMRDVAYGWTVEMQVKAIQLNMRIDEKPANTLRRRFGISKVGGTLRGVIGASIGILGTIAKLRCRRVDPGKRRDNKEKERP
;
A
#
# COMPACT_ATOMS: atom_id res chain seq x y z
N MET A 1 3.73 -6.72 -18.45
CA MET A 1 5.11 -6.46 -17.97
C MET A 1 5.50 -5.02 -18.26
N TYR A 2 5.82 -4.25 -17.24
CA TYR A 2 6.26 -2.86 -17.31
C TYR A 2 7.80 -2.78 -17.22
N LYS A 3 8.47 -2.24 -18.26
CA LYS A 3 9.95 -2.20 -18.34
C LYS A 3 10.63 -3.56 -18.03
N GLY A 4 10.01 -4.66 -18.45
CA GLY A 4 10.51 -6.02 -18.20
C GLY A 4 10.17 -6.61 -16.82
N LEU A 5 9.42 -5.89 -15.98
CA LEU A 5 8.97 -6.34 -14.66
C LEU A 5 7.51 -6.78 -14.72
N SER A 6 7.19 -7.93 -14.11
CA SER A 6 5.82 -8.37 -13.87
C SER A 6 5.21 -7.65 -12.66
N ILE A 7 3.99 -7.13 -12.80
CA ILE A 7 3.34 -6.29 -11.79
C ILE A 7 2.05 -6.95 -11.31
N GLY A 8 1.94 -7.19 -10.00
CA GLY A 8 0.71 -7.64 -9.35
C GLY A 8 0.11 -6.54 -8.47
N ALA A 9 -1.15 -6.19 -8.67
CA ALA A 9 -1.87 -5.25 -7.83
C ALA A 9 -2.65 -5.96 -6.72
N VAL A 10 -2.55 -5.43 -5.51
CA VAL A 10 -3.27 -5.86 -4.31
C VAL A 10 -4.19 -4.74 -3.85
N ILE A 11 -5.47 -5.08 -3.68
CA ILE A 11 -6.51 -4.13 -3.29
C ILE A 11 -7.27 -4.67 -2.08
N PRO A 12 -6.98 -4.21 -0.85
CA PRO A 12 -7.86 -4.45 0.29
C PRO A 12 -9.14 -3.62 0.13
N ALA A 13 -10.31 -4.25 0.32
CA ALA A 13 -11.60 -3.59 0.17
C ALA A 13 -12.59 -4.03 1.27
N CYS A 14 -13.44 -3.11 1.73
CA CYS A 14 -14.51 -3.36 2.70
C CYS A 14 -15.59 -2.29 2.54
N ASP A 15 -16.78 -2.69 2.10
CA ASP A 15 -17.91 -1.86 1.69
C ASP A 15 -17.54 -0.74 0.69
N GLU A 16 -17.01 -1.13 -0.48
CA GLU A 16 -16.57 -0.27 -1.58
C GLU A 16 -17.27 -0.59 -2.91
N GLU A 17 -18.53 -1.05 -2.87
CA GLU A 17 -19.23 -1.51 -4.08
C GLU A 17 -19.17 -0.49 -5.23
N ASP A 18 -19.41 0.78 -4.94
CA ASP A 18 -19.45 1.86 -5.93
C ASP A 18 -18.08 2.25 -6.50
N ASN A 19 -17.01 1.92 -5.77
CA ASN A 19 -15.67 2.37 -6.10
C ASN A 19 -14.81 1.26 -6.72
N ILE A 20 -15.01 0.00 -6.31
CA ILE A 20 -14.07 -1.08 -6.58
C ILE A 20 -13.97 -1.44 -8.07
N ALA A 21 -15.10 -1.48 -8.78
CA ALA A 21 -15.11 -1.87 -10.19
C ALA A 21 -14.32 -0.86 -11.06
N PRO A 22 -14.56 0.47 -10.96
CA PRO A 22 -13.73 1.45 -11.65
C PRO A 22 -12.23 1.34 -11.34
N VAL A 23 -11.84 1.09 -10.08
CA VAL A 23 -10.41 0.92 -9.70
C VAL A 23 -9.81 -0.30 -10.40
N VAL A 24 -10.50 -1.44 -10.35
CA VAL A 24 -10.04 -2.68 -11.00
C VAL A 24 -9.92 -2.48 -12.51
N THR A 25 -10.95 -1.94 -13.16
CA THR A 25 -10.92 -1.66 -14.59
C THR A 25 -9.77 -0.74 -14.95
N ALA A 26 -9.58 0.36 -14.22
CA ALA A 26 -8.50 1.31 -14.46
C ALA A 26 -7.10 0.67 -14.33
N LEU A 27 -6.91 -0.26 -13.39
CA LEU A 27 -5.65 -1.00 -13.25
C LEU A 27 -5.42 -1.97 -14.40
N LEU A 28 -6.46 -2.73 -14.79
CA LEU A 28 -6.39 -3.68 -15.89
C LEU A 28 -6.18 -2.98 -17.24
N ASP A 29 -6.71 -1.76 -17.39
CA ASP A 29 -6.61 -0.91 -18.57
C ASP A 29 -5.40 0.03 -18.56
N LEU A 30 -4.64 0.10 -17.46
CA LEU A 30 -3.45 0.92 -17.39
C LEU A 30 -2.44 0.52 -18.47
N ARG A 31 -2.04 1.48 -19.30
CA ARG A 31 -1.06 1.32 -20.37
C ARG A 31 0.10 2.30 -20.19
N THR A 32 1.27 1.91 -20.71
CA THR A 32 2.36 2.85 -20.97
C THR A 32 2.03 3.75 -22.17
N ASP A 33 2.81 4.81 -22.39
CA ASP A 33 2.70 5.66 -23.59
C ASP A 33 2.86 4.85 -24.90
N ALA A 34 3.58 3.73 -24.85
CA ALA A 34 3.74 2.80 -25.96
C ALA A 34 2.58 1.78 -26.08
N GLY A 35 1.48 1.95 -25.33
CA GLY A 35 0.31 1.09 -25.37
C GLY A 35 0.47 -0.28 -24.70
N GLN A 36 1.56 -0.51 -23.97
CA GLN A 36 1.81 -1.79 -23.31
C GLN A 36 1.07 -1.90 -21.98
N ARG A 37 0.51 -3.08 -21.69
CA ARG A 37 -0.16 -3.36 -20.42
C ARG A 37 0.82 -3.32 -19.25
N VAL A 38 0.43 -2.58 -18.22
CA VAL A 38 1.26 -2.33 -17.03
C VAL A 38 1.04 -3.37 -15.95
N VAL A 39 -0.21 -3.65 -15.60
CA VAL A 39 -0.59 -4.56 -14.52
C VAL A 39 -0.92 -5.94 -15.10
N ASP A 40 -0.22 -6.97 -14.63
CA ASP A 40 -0.36 -8.35 -15.11
C ASP A 40 -1.39 -9.14 -14.28
N ASP A 41 -1.50 -8.84 -12.99
CA ASP A 41 -2.44 -9.49 -12.07
C ASP A 41 -3.12 -8.47 -11.15
N VAL A 42 -4.41 -8.68 -10.82
CA VAL A 42 -5.16 -7.85 -9.87
C VAL A 42 -5.89 -8.76 -8.90
N VAL A 43 -5.57 -8.60 -7.63
CA VAL A 43 -6.14 -9.35 -6.51
C VAL A 43 -6.83 -8.40 -5.55
N VAL A 44 -8.14 -8.57 -5.42
CA VAL A 44 -8.96 -7.87 -4.43
C VAL A 44 -9.18 -8.79 -3.24
N CYS A 45 -8.85 -8.32 -2.04
CA CYS A 45 -9.26 -9.00 -0.81
C CYS A 45 -10.46 -8.27 -0.23
N ASP A 46 -11.62 -8.90 -0.31
CA ASP A 46 -12.81 -8.47 0.41
C ASP A 46 -12.66 -8.82 1.90
N ASN A 47 -12.63 -7.80 2.75
CA ASN A 47 -12.40 -7.94 4.18
C ASN A 47 -13.68 -7.75 5.00
N GLY A 48 -14.70 -8.55 4.64
CA GLY A 48 -15.97 -8.59 5.34
C GLY A 48 -16.97 -7.53 4.87
N SER A 49 -16.98 -7.21 3.58
CA SER A 49 -18.03 -6.39 2.98
C SER A 49 -19.42 -6.98 3.23
N THR A 50 -20.37 -6.09 3.45
CA THR A 50 -21.81 -6.38 3.56
C THR A 50 -22.60 -5.97 2.31
N ASP A 51 -21.90 -5.39 1.34
CA ASP A 51 -22.42 -4.86 0.09
C ASP A 51 -21.95 -5.69 -1.13
N ALA A 52 -22.15 -5.19 -2.36
CA ALA A 52 -21.77 -5.90 -3.57
C ALA A 52 -20.27 -5.81 -3.95
N THR A 53 -19.37 -5.38 -3.05
CA THR A 53 -17.93 -5.17 -3.34
C THR A 53 -17.29 -6.37 -4.05
N ALA A 54 -17.37 -7.57 -3.45
CA ALA A 54 -16.73 -8.75 -4.03
C ALA A 54 -17.33 -9.13 -5.39
N GLN A 55 -18.65 -9.01 -5.56
CA GLN A 55 -19.31 -9.31 -6.82
C GLN A 55 -18.85 -8.35 -7.92
N ARG A 56 -18.81 -7.05 -7.62
CA ARG A 56 -18.42 -6.00 -8.58
C ARG A 56 -16.94 -6.09 -8.93
N ALA A 57 -16.07 -6.42 -7.97
CA ALA A 57 -14.66 -6.69 -8.23
C ALA A 57 -14.43 -7.88 -9.18
N ARG A 58 -15.14 -9.01 -8.96
CA ARG A 58 -15.08 -10.17 -9.88
C ARG A 58 -15.57 -9.81 -11.27
N ALA A 59 -16.69 -9.10 -11.37
CA ALA A 59 -17.27 -8.69 -12.64
C ALA A 59 -16.33 -7.74 -13.42
N ALA A 60 -15.55 -6.92 -12.72
CA ALA A 60 -14.54 -6.05 -13.32
C ALA A 60 -13.26 -6.79 -13.75
N GLY A 61 -13.11 -8.08 -13.45
CA GLY A 61 -12.00 -8.92 -13.88
C GLY A 61 -10.89 -9.15 -12.85
N ALA A 62 -11.08 -8.74 -11.59
CA ALA A 62 -10.14 -9.07 -10.52
C ALA A 62 -10.32 -10.52 -10.03
N ARG A 63 -9.24 -11.12 -9.56
CA ARG A 63 -9.33 -12.28 -8.66
C ARG A 63 -9.77 -11.78 -7.30
N VAL A 64 -10.83 -12.36 -6.75
CA VAL A 64 -11.36 -11.96 -5.44
C VAL A 64 -11.20 -13.07 -4.43
N ILE A 65 -10.64 -12.73 -3.29
CA ILE A 65 -10.47 -13.57 -2.11
C ILE A 65 -11.19 -12.90 -0.95
N VAL A 66 -11.61 -13.71 0.02
CA VAL A 66 -12.32 -13.23 1.20
C VAL A 66 -11.43 -13.43 2.42
N GLU A 67 -11.29 -12.39 3.24
CA GLU A 67 -10.71 -12.45 4.57
C GLU A 67 -11.80 -12.12 5.59
N GLU A 68 -12.27 -13.14 6.31
CA GLU A 68 -13.38 -13.02 7.26
C GLU A 68 -13.01 -12.21 8.50
N ILE A 69 -11.71 -12.14 8.85
CA ILE A 69 -11.25 -11.43 10.05
C ILE A 69 -10.91 -9.98 9.69
N PRO A 70 -11.59 -8.98 10.28
CA PRO A 70 -11.32 -7.57 9.97
C PRO A 70 -9.87 -7.17 10.26
N GLY A 71 -9.29 -6.40 9.35
CA GLY A 71 -7.97 -5.82 9.51
C GLY A 71 -7.30 -5.52 8.17
N TYR A 72 -6.91 -4.25 7.96
CA TYR A 72 -6.25 -3.82 6.73
C TYR A 72 -4.98 -4.64 6.43
N GLY A 73 -4.14 -4.87 7.45
CA GLY A 73 -2.96 -5.73 7.32
C GLY A 73 -3.31 -7.18 6.99
N ARG A 74 -4.40 -7.75 7.55
CA ARG A 74 -4.88 -9.09 7.17
C ARG A 74 -5.28 -9.14 5.72
N ALA A 75 -6.10 -8.20 5.27
CA ALA A 75 -6.53 -8.13 3.88
C ALA A 75 -5.33 -8.05 2.93
N CYS A 76 -4.32 -7.23 3.26
CA CYS A 76 -3.07 -7.18 2.52
C CYS A 76 -2.34 -8.54 2.52
N LEU A 77 -2.15 -9.17 3.67
CA LEU A 77 -1.46 -10.47 3.79
C LEU A 77 -2.18 -11.59 3.02
N THR A 78 -3.50 -11.65 3.13
CA THR A 78 -4.33 -12.65 2.46
C THR A 78 -4.31 -12.44 0.94
N ALA A 79 -4.37 -11.19 0.47
CA ALA A 79 -4.16 -10.86 -0.94
C ALA A 79 -2.78 -11.29 -1.45
N LEU A 80 -1.72 -10.96 -0.70
CA LEU A 80 -0.34 -11.31 -1.05
C LEU A 80 -0.13 -12.82 -1.16
N ALA A 81 -0.74 -13.60 -0.27
CA ALA A 81 -0.64 -15.05 -0.28
C ALA A 81 -1.28 -15.70 -1.51
N ALA A 82 -2.30 -15.06 -2.10
CA ALA A 82 -2.98 -15.55 -3.30
C ALA A 82 -2.52 -14.87 -4.59
N LEU A 83 -1.64 -13.86 -4.51
CA LEU A 83 -1.06 -13.19 -5.68
C LEU A 83 -0.12 -14.15 -6.40
N HIS A 84 -0.14 -14.16 -7.73
CA HIS A 84 0.85 -14.92 -8.48
C HIS A 84 2.27 -14.38 -8.21
N PRO A 85 3.32 -15.19 -8.41
CA PRO A 85 4.68 -14.69 -8.37
C PRO A 85 4.85 -13.54 -9.38
N VAL A 86 5.26 -12.38 -8.87
CA VAL A 86 5.51 -11.16 -9.65
C VAL A 86 6.80 -10.51 -9.16
N ASP A 87 7.37 -9.62 -9.95
CA ASP A 87 8.58 -8.87 -9.58
C ASP A 87 8.26 -7.69 -8.66
N VAL A 88 7.09 -7.08 -8.84
CA VAL A 88 6.65 -5.89 -8.09
C VAL A 88 5.21 -6.06 -7.65
N VAL A 89 4.95 -5.74 -6.39
CA VAL A 89 3.60 -5.64 -5.83
C VAL A 89 3.21 -4.16 -5.74
N LEU A 90 2.06 -3.83 -6.30
CA LEU A 90 1.42 -2.52 -6.22
C LEU A 90 0.24 -2.59 -5.25
N PHE A 91 0.25 -1.80 -4.18
CA PHE A 91 -0.87 -1.65 -3.26
C PHE A 91 -1.70 -0.43 -3.66
N VAL A 92 -3.00 -0.62 -3.84
CA VAL A 92 -3.97 0.42 -4.20
C VAL A 92 -5.22 0.26 -3.34
N ASP A 93 -5.81 1.35 -2.85
CA ASP A 93 -7.08 1.30 -2.13
C ASP A 93 -8.26 1.11 -3.10
N GLY A 94 -9.29 0.39 -2.66
CA GLY A 94 -10.50 0.13 -3.46
C GLY A 94 -11.46 1.31 -3.62
N ASP A 95 -11.08 2.51 -3.19
CA ASP A 95 -12.01 3.63 -2.93
C ASP A 95 -11.83 4.87 -3.83
N GLN A 96 -11.00 4.75 -4.87
CA GLN A 96 -10.64 5.86 -5.79
C GLN A 96 -10.04 7.09 -5.10
N SER A 97 -9.37 6.94 -3.94
CA SER A 97 -8.66 8.06 -3.30
C SER A 97 -7.43 8.53 -4.08
N PHE A 98 -6.99 7.76 -5.08
CA PHE A 98 -5.82 8.06 -5.91
C PHE A 98 -6.13 7.84 -7.39
N GLU A 99 -5.48 8.63 -8.24
CA GLU A 99 -5.47 8.41 -9.67
C GLU A 99 -4.61 7.18 -10.01
N VAL A 100 -5.23 6.13 -10.57
CA VAL A 100 -4.53 4.88 -10.90
C VAL A 100 -3.35 5.09 -11.86
N SER A 101 -3.43 6.11 -12.73
CA SER A 101 -2.34 6.48 -13.65
C SER A 101 -1.05 6.85 -12.92
N GLN A 102 -1.11 7.39 -11.70
CA GLN A 102 0.07 7.70 -10.88
C GLN A 102 0.82 6.45 -10.41
N SER A 103 0.27 5.25 -10.64
CA SER A 103 1.00 4.00 -10.43
C SER A 103 2.25 3.95 -11.30
N LEU A 104 2.22 4.59 -12.48
CA LEU A 104 3.37 4.68 -13.38
C LEU A 104 4.57 5.37 -12.73
N ASP A 105 4.36 6.40 -11.90
CA ASP A 105 5.45 7.11 -11.21
C ASP A 105 6.12 6.23 -10.15
N LEU A 106 5.31 5.46 -9.41
CA LEU A 106 5.81 4.52 -8.40
C LEU A 106 6.56 3.37 -9.07
N LEU A 107 6.01 2.81 -10.15
CA LEU A 107 6.64 1.72 -10.90
C LEU A 107 7.92 2.18 -11.60
N ALA A 108 7.95 3.42 -12.11
CA ALA A 108 9.18 4.02 -12.65
C ALA A 108 10.28 4.09 -11.58
N ALA A 109 9.95 4.53 -10.37
CA ALA A 109 10.91 4.58 -9.26
C ALA A 109 11.49 3.19 -8.91
N ILE A 110 10.65 2.16 -8.90
CA ILE A 110 11.09 0.76 -8.68
C ILE A 110 12.01 0.30 -9.82
N ALA A 111 11.64 0.60 -11.08
CA ALA A 111 12.47 0.28 -12.24
C ALA A 111 13.83 1.00 -12.19
N ASP A 112 13.87 2.22 -11.67
CA ASP A 112 15.09 3.02 -11.48
C ASP A 112 15.91 2.61 -10.22
N GLY A 113 15.51 1.50 -9.59
CA GLY A 113 16.25 0.82 -8.54
C GLY A 113 15.80 1.15 -7.12
N ALA A 114 14.63 1.74 -6.91
CA ALA A 114 14.01 1.76 -5.59
C ALA A 114 13.57 0.34 -5.18
N ASP A 115 13.68 0.06 -3.88
CA ASP A 115 13.18 -1.16 -3.25
C ASP A 115 11.69 -0.97 -2.87
N LEU A 116 11.34 0.24 -2.45
CA LEU A 116 10.00 0.67 -2.05
C LEU A 116 9.73 2.07 -2.61
N ALA A 117 8.62 2.24 -3.33
CA ALA A 117 8.10 3.52 -3.80
C ALA A 117 6.77 3.83 -3.12
N ILE A 118 6.57 5.07 -2.68
CA ILE A 118 5.38 5.49 -1.92
C ILE A 118 4.74 6.68 -2.60
N GLY A 119 3.43 6.62 -2.78
CA GLY A 119 2.62 7.77 -3.13
C GLY A 119 2.42 8.68 -1.92
N SER A 120 3.07 9.84 -1.92
CA SER A 120 2.99 10.83 -0.87
C SER A 120 1.91 11.87 -1.16
N ARG A 121 0.89 11.90 -0.30
CA ARG A 121 -0.20 12.89 -0.33
C ARG A 121 0.29 14.25 0.16
N ALA A 122 1.37 14.28 0.94
CA ALA A 122 2.02 15.51 1.38
C ALA A 122 2.82 16.21 0.26
N LEU A 123 3.25 15.46 -0.76
CA LEU A 123 3.95 15.98 -1.95
C LEU A 123 3.01 16.22 -3.14
N GLY A 124 1.83 15.61 -3.15
CA GLY A 124 0.83 15.75 -4.21
C GLY A 124 -0.19 16.87 -3.97
N GLN A 125 -1.10 17.01 -4.93
CA GLN A 125 -2.27 17.89 -4.77
C GLN A 125 -3.37 17.16 -3.98
N MET A 126 -4.12 17.88 -3.17
CA MET A 126 -5.17 17.31 -2.34
C MET A 126 -6.47 18.05 -2.58
N GLU A 127 -7.51 17.33 -3.01
CA GLU A 127 -8.84 17.91 -3.13
C GLU A 127 -9.38 18.31 -1.74
N PRO A 128 -10.13 19.43 -1.64
CA PRO A 128 -10.74 19.83 -0.38
C PRO A 128 -11.61 18.72 0.23
N GLY A 129 -11.28 18.31 1.46
CA GLY A 129 -11.99 17.26 2.18
C GLY A 129 -11.59 15.83 1.79
N ALA A 130 -10.53 15.63 1.00
CA ALA A 130 -10.03 14.30 0.68
C ALA A 130 -9.48 13.54 1.89
N LEU A 131 -8.86 14.26 2.85
CA LEU A 131 -8.45 13.72 4.14
C LEU A 131 -9.10 14.51 5.29
N SER A 132 -9.41 13.81 6.37
CA SER A 132 -9.84 14.45 7.61
C SER A 132 -8.64 15.08 8.33
N MET A 133 -8.90 16.12 9.13
CA MET A 133 -7.86 16.78 9.94
C MET A 133 -7.09 15.79 10.85
N PRO A 134 -7.74 14.83 11.53
CA PRO A 134 -7.03 13.80 12.28
C PRO A 134 -6.08 12.96 11.43
N GLN A 135 -6.42 12.64 10.18
CA GLN A 135 -5.51 11.89 9.29
C GLN A 135 -4.28 12.70 8.92
N ILE A 136 -4.45 13.99 8.60
CA ILE A 136 -3.35 14.90 8.27
C ILE A 136 -2.40 15.06 9.47
N VAL A 137 -2.96 15.32 10.66
CA VAL A 137 -2.19 15.49 11.89
C VAL A 137 -1.51 14.17 12.29
N GLY A 138 -2.24 13.05 12.24
CA GLY A 138 -1.71 11.73 12.55
C GLY A 138 -0.53 11.35 11.67
N ASN A 139 -0.62 11.60 10.35
CA ASN A 139 0.49 11.39 9.43
C ASN A 139 1.71 12.24 9.81
N ARG A 140 1.51 13.55 10.08
CA ARG A 140 2.62 14.44 10.48
C ARG A 140 3.31 13.98 11.77
N VAL A 141 2.53 13.57 12.78
CA VAL A 141 3.06 13.07 14.05
C VAL A 141 3.85 11.78 13.83
N ALA A 142 3.29 10.81 13.11
CA ALA A 142 3.95 9.54 12.86
C ALA A 142 5.24 9.72 12.02
N SER A 143 5.22 10.55 10.99
CA SER A 143 6.42 10.89 10.19
C SER A 143 7.48 11.60 11.04
N LEU A 144 7.09 12.51 11.93
CA LEU A 144 8.00 13.16 12.88
C LEU A 144 8.63 12.14 13.84
N LEU A 145 7.84 11.24 14.40
CA LEU A 145 8.35 10.19 15.28
C LEU A 145 9.33 9.27 14.54
N ILE A 146 9.04 8.92 13.30
CA ILE A 146 9.96 8.10 12.50
C ILE A 146 11.29 8.82 12.27
N ARG A 147 11.23 10.13 11.97
CA ARG A 147 12.42 10.99 11.87
C ARG A 147 13.22 11.03 13.16
N LEU A 148 12.55 11.22 14.30
CA LEU A 148 13.23 11.33 15.60
C LEU A 148 13.86 10.00 16.04
N LEU A 149 13.20 8.88 15.79
CA LEU A 149 13.61 7.56 16.30
C LEU A 149 14.60 6.82 15.39
N TRP A 150 14.49 6.98 14.07
CA TRP A 150 15.34 6.29 13.09
C TRP A 150 16.14 7.24 12.18
N GLY A 151 16.05 8.56 12.38
CA GLY A 151 16.86 9.55 11.65
C GLY A 151 16.50 9.70 10.17
N ARG A 152 15.37 9.15 9.71
CA ARG A 152 14.93 9.22 8.31
C ARG A 152 13.73 10.13 8.16
N VAL A 153 13.83 11.09 7.24
CA VAL A 153 12.71 11.92 6.84
C VAL A 153 11.84 11.10 5.88
N ILE A 154 10.55 11.02 6.19
CA ILE A 154 9.50 10.54 5.30
C ILE A 154 8.39 11.58 5.30
N THR A 155 7.66 11.67 4.20
CA THR A 155 6.57 12.64 4.05
C THR A 155 5.20 12.02 4.30
N ASP A 156 5.01 10.73 3.99
CA ASP A 156 3.70 10.08 4.11
C ASP A 156 3.78 8.60 4.52
N LEU A 157 2.72 8.13 5.18
CA LEU A 157 2.46 6.74 5.54
C LEU A 157 1.23 6.17 4.80
N GLY A 158 0.90 6.78 3.66
CA GLY A 158 -0.23 6.42 2.81
C GLY A 158 -0.15 4.99 2.28
N PRO A 159 -1.30 4.42 1.89
CA PRO A 159 -1.41 3.03 1.45
C PRO A 159 -0.97 2.79 0.01
N PHE A 160 -0.94 3.84 -0.84
CA PHE A 160 -0.54 3.75 -2.23
C PHE A 160 0.97 3.54 -2.38
N ARG A 161 1.39 2.32 -2.75
CA ARG A 161 2.79 1.88 -2.67
C ARG A 161 3.12 0.87 -3.77
N ALA A 162 4.35 0.90 -4.27
CA ALA A 162 4.92 -0.18 -5.05
C ALA A 162 6.16 -0.71 -4.34
N VAL A 163 6.35 -2.03 -4.32
CA VAL A 163 7.48 -2.66 -3.62
C VAL A 163 7.96 -3.86 -4.41
N ARG A 164 9.27 -4.07 -4.47
CA ARG A 164 9.80 -5.30 -5.08
C ARG A 164 9.38 -6.52 -4.27
N ALA A 165 9.01 -7.61 -4.93
CA ALA A 165 8.49 -8.79 -4.25
C ALA A 165 9.53 -9.45 -3.32
N ASP A 166 10.81 -9.41 -3.69
CA ASP A 166 11.93 -9.85 -2.84
C ASP A 166 12.13 -8.97 -1.60
N THR A 167 11.99 -7.66 -1.77
CA THR A 167 11.99 -6.68 -0.69
C THR A 167 10.85 -6.96 0.28
N LEU A 168 9.63 -7.14 -0.24
CA LEU A 168 8.45 -7.42 0.59
C LEU A 168 8.60 -8.73 1.39
N ARG A 169 9.20 -9.76 0.81
CA ARG A 169 9.56 -11.00 1.52
C ARG A 169 10.56 -10.75 2.66
N GLN A 170 11.57 -9.93 2.44
CA GLN A 170 12.57 -9.59 3.47
C GLN A 170 11.97 -8.77 4.61
N LEU A 171 10.98 -7.92 4.32
CA LEU A 171 10.27 -7.13 5.34
C LEU A 171 9.50 -8.02 6.32
N ASP A 172 9.11 -9.26 5.95
CA ASP A 172 8.42 -10.22 6.83
C ASP A 172 7.27 -9.53 7.57
N MET A 173 6.33 -8.96 6.81
CA MET A 173 5.23 -8.15 7.31
C MET A 173 4.32 -8.96 8.24
N ARG A 174 3.91 -8.40 9.40
CA ARG A 174 3.15 -9.13 10.42
C ARG A 174 2.01 -8.35 11.05
N ASP A 175 1.97 -7.03 10.88
CA ASP A 175 0.86 -6.24 11.38
C ASP A 175 -0.42 -6.65 10.65
N VAL A 176 -1.48 -6.88 11.40
CA VAL A 176 -2.76 -7.35 10.85
C VAL A 176 -3.79 -6.24 10.76
N ALA A 177 -3.45 -5.02 11.21
CA ALA A 177 -4.38 -3.92 11.37
C ALA A 177 -3.81 -2.62 10.76
N TYR A 178 -3.88 -1.52 11.52
CA TYR A 178 -3.50 -0.18 11.06
C TYR A 178 -2.00 0.11 11.11
N GLY A 179 -1.20 -0.76 11.74
CA GLY A 179 0.25 -0.59 11.83
C GLY A 179 0.99 -0.99 10.55
N TRP A 180 0.31 -1.62 9.59
CA TRP A 180 0.87 -2.16 8.35
C TRP A 180 1.81 -1.21 7.60
N THR A 181 1.34 0.00 7.29
CA THR A 181 2.13 0.95 6.48
C THR A 181 3.35 1.47 7.24
N VAL A 182 3.22 1.65 8.56
CA VAL A 182 4.30 2.03 9.47
C VAL A 182 5.32 0.91 9.59
N GLU A 183 4.87 -0.33 9.77
CA GLU A 183 5.74 -1.50 9.84
C GLU A 183 6.59 -1.60 8.58
N MET A 184 5.96 -1.53 7.42
CA MET A 184 6.65 -1.59 6.13
C MET A 184 7.72 -0.49 6.03
N GLN A 185 7.36 0.74 6.39
CA GLN A 185 8.25 1.89 6.31
C GLN A 185 9.47 1.76 7.24
N VAL A 186 9.22 1.45 8.50
CA VAL A 186 10.25 1.37 9.54
C VAL A 186 11.18 0.20 9.27
N LYS A 187 10.65 -0.96 8.85
CA LYS A 187 11.48 -2.11 8.50
C LYS A 187 12.32 -1.84 7.26
N ALA A 188 11.77 -1.16 6.24
CA ALA A 188 12.55 -0.76 5.07
C ALA A 188 13.70 0.19 5.46
N ILE A 189 13.45 1.12 6.37
CA ILE A 189 14.48 2.00 6.95
C ILE A 189 15.56 1.18 7.69
N GLN A 190 15.15 0.24 8.57
CA GLN A 190 16.07 -0.59 9.34
C GLN A 190 16.94 -1.50 8.47
N LEU A 191 16.42 -1.96 7.32
CA LEU A 191 17.13 -2.77 6.35
C LEU A 191 17.96 -1.96 5.33
N ASN A 192 18.01 -0.63 5.47
CA ASN A 192 18.68 0.28 4.54
C ASN A 192 18.24 0.06 3.09
N MET A 193 16.94 -0.07 2.89
CA MET A 193 16.32 -0.15 1.56
C MET A 193 16.23 1.23 0.93
N ARG A 194 16.30 1.30 -0.41
CA ARG A 194 16.12 2.53 -1.17
C ARG A 194 14.64 2.84 -1.27
N ILE A 195 14.23 3.88 -0.55
CA ILE A 195 12.85 4.36 -0.52
C ILE A 195 12.76 5.62 -1.39
N ASP A 196 11.78 5.69 -2.28
CA ASP A 196 11.49 6.87 -3.10
C ASP A 196 10.02 7.31 -2.88
N GLU A 197 9.79 8.60 -2.66
CA GLU A 197 8.45 9.16 -2.47
C GLU A 197 8.07 9.97 -3.72
N LYS A 198 6.93 9.61 -4.32
CA LYS A 198 6.37 10.33 -5.47
C LYS A 198 5.14 11.13 -5.04
N PRO A 199 4.92 12.33 -5.62
CA PRO A 199 3.65 13.04 -5.42
C PRO A 199 2.46 12.13 -5.77
N ALA A 200 1.50 12.03 -4.86
CA ALA A 200 0.24 11.32 -5.09
C ALA A 200 -0.93 12.27 -4.89
N ASN A 201 -1.69 12.52 -5.96
CA ASN A 201 -2.85 13.37 -5.89
C ASN A 201 -3.95 12.62 -5.15
N THR A 202 -4.48 13.26 -4.11
CA THR A 202 -5.51 12.67 -3.27
C THR A 202 -6.85 13.23 -3.68
N LEU A 203 -7.70 12.36 -4.21
CA LEU A 203 -9.04 12.70 -4.64
C LEU A 203 -10.00 12.61 -3.46
N ARG A 204 -11.04 13.44 -3.48
CA ARG A 204 -12.12 13.32 -2.52
C ARG A 204 -12.93 12.07 -2.86
N ARG A 205 -13.11 11.20 -1.86
CA ARG A 205 -14.02 10.06 -1.96
C ARG A 205 -15.39 10.53 -2.44
N ARG A 206 -15.85 9.97 -3.57
CA ARG A 206 -17.12 10.33 -4.18
C ARG A 206 -18.30 9.54 -3.59
N PHE A 207 -18.05 8.30 -3.19
CA PHE A 207 -19.07 7.37 -2.68
C PHE A 207 -18.59 6.64 -1.42
N GLY A 208 -19.52 6.35 -0.50
CA GLY A 208 -19.23 5.65 0.75
C GLY A 208 -18.59 6.51 1.85
N ILE A 209 -18.23 5.85 2.96
CA ILE A 209 -17.63 6.48 4.14
C ILE A 209 -16.29 5.80 4.43
N SER A 210 -15.25 6.60 4.68
CA SER A 210 -13.93 6.08 5.09
C SER A 210 -14.02 5.33 6.41
N LYS A 211 -13.58 4.07 6.44
CA LYS A 211 -13.57 3.25 7.66
C LYS A 211 -12.54 3.71 8.68
N VAL A 212 -11.49 4.41 8.23
CA VAL A 212 -10.42 4.94 9.08
C VAL A 212 -10.69 6.40 9.48
N GLY A 213 -10.88 7.28 8.51
CA GLY A 213 -11.01 8.72 8.76
C GLY A 213 -12.42 9.20 9.06
N GLY A 214 -13.44 8.39 8.72
CA GLY A 214 -14.86 8.76 8.80
C GLY A 214 -15.54 8.39 10.12
N THR A 215 -14.85 7.70 11.04
CA THR A 215 -15.42 7.33 12.35
C THR A 215 -14.45 7.65 13.50
N LEU A 216 -15.00 8.08 14.65
CA LEU A 216 -14.19 8.36 15.84
C LEU A 216 -13.44 7.11 16.34
N ARG A 217 -14.09 5.94 16.30
CA ARG A 217 -13.47 4.65 16.66
C ARG A 217 -12.32 4.30 15.72
N GLY A 218 -12.47 4.52 14.41
CA GLY A 218 -11.42 4.30 13.42
C GLY A 218 -10.20 5.18 13.67
N VAL A 219 -10.41 6.48 13.94
CA VAL A 219 -9.33 7.43 14.23
C VAL A 219 -8.55 7.04 15.49
N ILE A 220 -9.24 6.70 16.58
CA ILE A 220 -8.61 6.28 17.83
C ILE A 220 -7.86 4.96 17.65
N GLY A 221 -8.51 3.97 17.03
CA GLY A 221 -7.92 2.66 16.77
C GLY A 221 -6.67 2.74 15.89
N ALA A 222 -6.71 3.53 14.82
CA ALA A 222 -5.55 3.77 13.97
C ALA A 222 -4.42 4.46 14.73
N SER A 223 -4.73 5.48 15.55
CA SER A 223 -3.72 6.20 16.34
C SER A 223 -3.01 5.29 17.34
N ILE A 224 -3.76 4.48 18.10
CA ILE A 224 -3.20 3.51 19.06
C ILE A 224 -2.37 2.46 18.33
N GLY A 225 -2.88 1.91 17.22
CA GLY A 225 -2.19 0.89 16.44
C GLY A 225 -0.87 1.39 15.85
N ILE A 226 -0.88 2.59 15.26
CA ILE A 226 0.32 3.23 14.69
C ILE A 226 1.37 3.48 15.76
N LEU A 227 1.00 4.16 16.86
CA LEU A 227 1.93 4.48 17.94
C LEU A 227 2.48 3.22 18.63
N GLY A 228 1.63 2.22 18.86
CA GLY A 228 2.03 0.92 19.40
C GLY A 228 3.02 0.19 18.49
N THR A 229 2.81 0.26 17.17
CA THR A 229 3.73 -0.32 16.17
C THR A 229 5.09 0.37 16.19
N ILE A 230 5.12 1.70 16.23
CA ILE A 230 6.35 2.49 16.37
C ILE A 230 7.12 2.07 17.62
N ALA A 231 6.44 2.00 18.78
CA ALA A 231 7.06 1.59 20.03
C ALA A 231 7.62 0.16 19.96
N LYS A 232 6.85 -0.79 19.42
CA LYS A 232 7.25 -2.19 19.24
C LYS A 232 8.50 -2.33 18.36
N LEU A 233 8.54 -1.64 17.23
CA LEU A 233 9.66 -1.68 16.28
C LEU A 233 10.91 -0.95 16.80
N ARG A 234 10.73 0.00 17.72
CA ARG A 234 11.87 0.62 18.42
C ARG A 234 12.56 -0.37 19.37
N CYS A 235 11.79 -1.27 19.99
CA CYS A 235 12.30 -2.30 20.89
C CYS A 235 12.81 -3.55 20.16
N ARG A 236 12.27 -3.88 18.98
CA ARG A 236 12.66 -5.04 18.16
C ARG A 236 13.27 -4.58 16.84
N ARG A 237 14.60 -4.56 16.74
CA ARG A 237 15.29 -4.34 15.47
C ARG A 237 15.06 -5.53 14.54
N VAL A 238 14.77 -5.26 13.27
CA VAL A 238 14.82 -6.29 12.22
C VAL A 238 16.26 -6.78 12.09
N ASP A 239 16.45 -8.09 12.02
CA ASP A 239 17.75 -8.70 11.79
C ASP A 239 18.25 -8.40 10.35
N PRO A 240 19.35 -7.66 10.17
CA PRO A 240 19.87 -7.31 8.86
C PRO A 240 20.47 -8.51 8.10
N GLY A 241 20.72 -9.65 8.76
CA GLY A 241 21.26 -10.86 8.14
C GLY A 241 20.42 -11.38 6.97
N LYS A 242 19.10 -11.19 7.01
CA LYS A 242 18.17 -11.61 5.94
C LYS A 242 18.45 -10.98 4.56
N ARG A 243 19.09 -9.81 4.49
CA ARG A 243 19.40 -9.13 3.21
C ARG A 243 20.67 -9.67 2.54
N ARG A 244 21.63 -10.20 3.30
CA ARG A 244 22.92 -10.71 2.77
C ARG A 244 22.75 -12.05 2.08
N ASP A 245 22.01 -12.98 2.71
CA ASP A 245 21.81 -14.34 2.20
C ASP A 245 21.09 -14.39 0.83
N ASN A 246 20.27 -13.39 0.51
CA ASN A 246 19.59 -13.32 -0.80
C ASN A 246 20.48 -12.74 -1.90
N LYS A 247 21.29 -11.72 -1.60
CA LYS A 247 22.21 -11.14 -2.59
C LYS A 247 23.36 -12.08 -2.98
N GLU A 248 23.75 -13.01 -2.10
CA GLU A 248 24.74 -14.04 -2.42
C GLU A 248 24.15 -15.19 -3.25
N LYS A 249 22.85 -15.48 -3.14
CA LYS A 249 22.17 -16.50 -3.96
C LYS A 249 21.83 -16.03 -5.38
N GLU A 250 21.87 -14.73 -5.64
CA GLU A 250 21.56 -14.11 -6.95
C GLU A 250 22.82 -13.72 -7.74
N ARG A 251 24.03 -14.06 -7.26
CA ARG A 251 25.26 -13.93 -8.07
C ARG A 251 25.48 -15.21 -8.88
N PRO A 252 25.58 -15.12 -10.23
CA PRO A 252 25.92 -16.26 -11.08
C PRO A 252 27.33 -16.77 -10.82
#